data_AF-A0A669CLT5-F1
#
_entry.id   AF-A0A669CLT5-F1
#
_cell.length_a   1.000
_cell.length_b   1.000
_cell.length_c   1.000
_cell.angle_alpha   90.00
_cell.angle_beta   90.00
_cell.angle_gamma   90.00
#
_symmetry.space_group_name_H-M   'P 1'
#
loop_
_entity.id
_entity.type
_entity.pdbx_description
1 polymer ?
#
loop_
_entity_poly.entity_id
_entity_poly.type
_entity_poly.pdbx_seq_one_letter_code
_entity_poly.pdbx_strand_id
1 'polypeptide(L)' 'MSLTSFVCEERKRHTVYPPAEHVFTWTQMCDIRDVKVVILGQDPYHGPNQAHGLCFSVKRPVPPPPRLGGVH' A
#
# COMPACT_ATOMS: atom_id res chain seq x y z
N MET A 1 -0.85 -7.41 23.42
CA MET A 1 -1.40 -7.66 22.07
C MET A 1 -0.36 -7.24 21.04
N SER A 2 -0.13 -8.03 20.00
CA SER A 2 0.79 -7.67 18.90
C SER A 2 0.07 -6.81 17.87
N LEU A 3 0.84 -6.04 17.07
CA LEU A 3 0.31 -5.25 15.95
C LEU A 3 -0.47 -6.13 14.97
N THR A 4 0.05 -7.33 14.66
CA THR A 4 -0.59 -8.27 13.76
C THR A 4 -1.98 -8.68 14.26
N SER A 5 -2.11 -9.00 15.55
CA SER A 5 -3.42 -9.34 16.14
C SER A 5 -4.38 -8.17 16.08
N PHE A 6 -3.93 -6.94 16.38
CA PHE A 6 -4.75 -5.74 16.28
C PHE A 6 -5.27 -5.52 14.85
N VAL A 7 -4.40 -5.56 13.85
CA VAL A 7 -4.78 -5.36 12.44
C VAL A 7 -5.72 -6.47 11.94
N CYS A 8 -5.52 -7.72 12.37
CA CYS A 8 -6.43 -8.81 12.05
C CYS A 8 -7.84 -8.60 12.62
N GLU A 9 -7.97 -8.08 13.85
CA GLU A 9 -9.27 -7.74 14.43
C GLU A 9 -9.91 -6.54 13.73
N GLU A 10 -9.14 -5.50 13.40
CA GLU A 10 -9.66 -4.34 12.66
C GLU A 10 -10.19 -4.73 11.28
N ARG A 11 -9.54 -5.65 10.58
CA ARG A 11 -10.01 -6.19 9.29
C ARG A 11 -11.35 -6.92 9.37
N LYS A 12 -11.75 -7.43 10.54
CA LYS A 12 -13.07 -8.06 10.75
C LYS A 12 -14.17 -7.03 10.96
N ARG A 13 -13.82 -5.82 11.43
CA ARG A 13 -14.76 -4.78 11.88
C ARG A 13 -14.85 -3.62 10.91
N HIS A 14 -13.80 -3.39 10.13
CA HIS A 14 -13.64 -2.24 9.26
C HIS A 14 -13.03 -2.63 7.90
N THR A 15 -13.28 -1.81 6.89
CA THR A 15 -12.56 -1.91 5.62
C THR A 15 -11.16 -1.34 5.78
N VAL A 16 -10.16 -2.22 5.86
CA VAL A 16 -8.75 -1.85 6.00
C VAL A 16 -8.01 -2.06 4.69
N TYR A 17 -7.36 -1.01 4.19
CA TYR A 17 -6.56 -1.05 2.97
C TYR A 17 -5.05 -1.09 3.26
N PRO A 18 -4.24 -1.71 2.39
CA PRO A 18 -4.66 -2.55 1.26
C PRO A 18 -5.20 -3.91 1.75
N PRO A 19 -5.73 -4.76 0.86
CA PRO A 19 -5.98 -6.17 1.17
C PRO A 19 -4.73 -6.83 1.79
N ALA A 20 -4.94 -7.80 2.68
CA ALA A 20 -3.86 -8.38 3.49
C ALA A 20 -2.73 -8.98 2.64
N GLU A 21 -3.10 -9.61 1.52
CA GLU A 21 -2.19 -10.19 0.54
C GLU A 21 -1.29 -9.15 -0.16
N HIS A 22 -1.70 -7.89 -0.17
CA HIS A 22 -0.97 -6.81 -0.82
C HIS A 22 -0.12 -5.97 0.15
N VAL A 23 -0.12 -6.26 1.46
CA VAL A 23 0.63 -5.43 2.44
C VAL A 23 2.14 -5.43 2.15
N PHE A 24 2.67 -6.55 1.67
CA PHE A 24 4.11 -6.75 1.40
C PHE A 24 4.44 -6.87 -0.08
N THR A 25 3.57 -6.41 -0.98
CA THR A 25 3.78 -6.50 -2.45
C THR A 25 5.16 -5.99 -2.87
N TRP A 26 5.69 -4.94 -2.23
CA TRP A 26 7.02 -4.40 -2.56
C TRP A 26 8.14 -5.44 -2.49
N THR A 27 8.06 -6.40 -1.57
CA THR A 27 9.06 -7.47 -1.41
C THR A 27 9.07 -8.45 -2.58
N GLN A 28 7.96 -8.52 -3.33
CA GLN A 28 7.79 -9.39 -4.49
C GLN A 28 8.23 -8.71 -5.79
N MET A 29 8.43 -7.38 -5.77
CA MET A 29 8.71 -6.58 -6.97
C MET A 29 10.22 -6.39 -7.21
N CYS A 30 11.04 -6.48 -6.16
CA CYS A 30 12.48 -6.29 -6.25
C CYS A 30 13.15 -7.10 -5.13
N ASP A 31 14.15 -7.92 -5.48
CA ASP A 31 15.00 -8.55 -4.48
C ASP A 31 15.72 -7.45 -3.69
N ILE A 32 15.85 -7.65 -2.38
CA ILE A 32 16.49 -6.68 -1.50
C ILE A 32 17.92 -6.32 -1.94
N ARG A 33 18.63 -7.24 -2.62
CA ARG A 33 19.98 -7.00 -3.15
C ARG A 33 20.01 -6.12 -4.39
N ASP A 34 18.89 -6.02 -5.10
CA ASP A 34 18.77 -5.22 -6.33
C ASP A 34 18.21 -3.81 -6.07
N VAL A 35 17.85 -3.49 -4.82
CA VAL A 35 17.31 -2.19 -4.42
C VAL A 35 18.38 -1.11 -4.58
N LYS A 36 18.08 -0.11 -5.44
CA LYS A 36 18.95 1.07 -5.67
C LYS A 36 18.40 2.35 -5.05
N VAL A 37 17.08 2.46 -4.96
CA VAL A 37 16.37 3.65 -4.49
C VAL A 37 15.20 3.19 -3.62
N VAL A 38 14.98 3.88 -2.51
CA VAL A 38 13.81 3.70 -1.64
C VAL A 38 12.98 4.97 -1.67
N ILE A 39 11.71 4.83 -2.04
CA ILE A 39 10.71 5.90 -1.98
C ILE A 39 9.81 5.60 -0.79
N LEU A 40 9.70 6.55 0.14
CA LEU A 40 8.87 6.42 1.33
C LEU A 40 7.58 7.24 1.16
N GLY A 41 6.44 6.56 1.29
CA GLY A 41 5.14 7.20 1.48
C GLY A 41 4.77 7.30 2.96
N GLN A 42 3.64 7.93 3.26
CA GLN A 42 3.10 8.05 4.63
C GLN A 42 2.21 6.85 4.97
N ASP A 43 1.04 6.77 4.36
CA ASP A 43 0.03 5.73 4.57
C ASP A 43 -0.57 5.27 3.23
N PRO A 44 -1.18 4.07 3.18
CA PRO A 44 -1.86 3.61 1.98
C PRO A 44 -3.06 4.49 1.64
N TYR A 45 -3.37 4.62 0.35
CA TYR A 45 -4.64 5.19 -0.07
C TYR A 45 -5.83 4.43 0.54
N HIS A 46 -6.81 5.19 1.04
CA HIS A 46 -7.96 4.67 1.79
C HIS A 46 -9.23 4.53 0.93
N GLY A 47 -9.15 4.78 -0.37
CA GLY A 47 -10.25 4.56 -1.31
C GLY A 47 -10.27 3.14 -1.88
N PRO A 48 -11.45 2.65 -2.31
CA PRO A 48 -11.59 1.32 -2.89
C PRO A 48 -10.68 1.16 -4.12
N ASN A 49 -9.99 0.03 -4.19
CA ASN A 49 -9.07 -0.35 -5.28
C ASN A 49 -7.86 0.58 -5.50
N GLN A 50 -7.59 1.54 -4.62
CA GLN A 50 -6.45 2.45 -4.75
C GLN A 50 -5.14 1.82 -4.27
N ALA A 51 -5.07 1.41 -3.00
CA ALA A 51 -3.85 0.87 -2.42
C ALA A 51 -3.60 -0.60 -2.80
N HIS A 52 -2.37 -0.91 -3.19
CA HIS A 52 -1.96 -2.27 -3.58
C HIS A 52 -0.55 -2.68 -3.12
N GLY A 53 0.00 -1.98 -2.12
CA GLY A 53 1.28 -2.34 -1.50
C GLY A 53 2.50 -1.61 -2.04
N LEU A 54 2.32 -0.66 -2.95
CA LEU A 54 3.36 0.23 -3.46
C LEU A 54 2.97 1.69 -3.19
N CYS A 55 3.87 2.46 -2.57
CA CYS A 55 3.61 3.87 -2.27
C CYS A 55 3.44 4.66 -3.57
N PHE A 56 2.59 5.70 -3.54
CA PHE A 56 2.28 6.56 -4.69
C PHE A 56 1.67 5.86 -5.93
N SER A 57 1.44 4.54 -5.87
CA SER A 57 0.91 3.77 -6.99
C SER A 57 -0.57 3.43 -6.77
N VAL A 58 -1.33 3.40 -7.87
CA VAL A 58 -2.73 2.93 -7.92
C VAL A 58 -2.92 1.89 -9.04
N LYS A 59 -3.84 0.94 -8.87
CA LYS A 59 -4.17 -0.02 -9.92
C LYS A 59 -5.00 0.67 -11.01
N ARG A 60 -4.62 0.49 -12.29
CA ARG A 60 -5.49 0.88 -13.42
C ARG A 60 -6.83 0.13 -13.32
N PRO A 61 -7.98 0.74 -13.67
CA PRO A 61 -8.15 2.07 -14.27
C PRO A 61 -8.35 3.21 -13.25
N VAL A 62 -8.07 2.99 -11.95
CA VAL A 62 -8.32 3.99 -10.91
C VAL A 62 -7.43 5.22 -11.16
N PRO A 63 -8.01 6.44 -11.24
CA PRO A 63 -7.22 7.63 -11.47
C PRO A 63 -6.28 7.89 -10.29
N PRO A 64 -5.06 8.40 -10.55
CA PRO A 64 -4.16 8.85 -9.49
C PRO A 64 -4.84 9.89 -8.59
N PRO A 65 -4.73 9.78 -7.25
CA PRO A 65 -5.31 10.79 -6.36
C PRO A 65 -4.69 12.18 -6.59
N PRO A 66 -5.44 13.28 -6.33
CA PRO A 66 -5.02 14.64 -6.68
C PRO A 66 -3.66 15.08 -6.10
N ARG A 67 -3.29 14.54 -4.93
CA ARG A 67 -2.01 14.85 -4.26
C ARG A 67 -0.77 14.26 -4.95
N LEU A 68 -0.93 13.42 -5.97
CA LEU A 68 0.19 12.93 -6.79
C LEU A 68 0.74 13.99 -7.76
N GLY A 69 0.14 15.18 -7.88
CA GLY A 69 0.56 16.25 -8.80
C GLY A 69 1.96 16.84 -8.59
N GLY A 70 2.81 16.24 -7.74
CA GLY A 70 4.21 16.64 -7.52
C GLY A 70 5.23 15.54 -7.82
N VAL A 71 4.81 14.32 -8.17
CA VAL A 71 5.71 13.22 -8.53
C VAL A 71 5.43 12.88 -10.00
N HIS A 72 6.18 13.53 -10.89
CA HIS A 72 6.18 13.28 -12.34
C HIS A 72 7.47 12.57 -12.74
#